data_AF-A0A9P6FTK4-F1
#
_entry.id   AF-A0A9P6FTK4-F1
#
_cell.length_a   1.000
_cell.length_b   1.000
_cell.length_c   1.000
_cell.angle_alpha   90.00
_cell.angle_beta   90.00
_cell.angle_gamma   90.00
#
_symmetry.space_group_name_H-M   'P 1'
#
loop_
_entity.id
_entity.type
_entity.pdbx_description
1 polymer ?
#
loop_
_entity_poly.entity_id
_entity_poly.type
_entity_poly.pdbx_seq_one_letter_code
_entity_poly.pdbx_strand_id
1 'polypeptide(L)'
;MEEVSEVEVIQMESDAIVIPTGSTSTPATADLSSSPARVDALADSPATTTAPVNPSATNVVSVPFDDEDITFHKALRNAVPTETPTPLEVKGTLPEWLTGFHYTLSPGVVEIKYPKMVVVNGETQQETRTFRFGHWFDNIPQVNQFLFSGKDNKIIYRSTKPARRAETKIREHQGYLPNQPSSIFLTDTNQSVFARLLSSSHTQGRPSLEPCGASVEVLELNTDTLEKGGILAWDEINPRFKGSHASPHPHYDTVTKELINFTMENGFQNTQYHFFSITEQEPHGSLIASVPAKTSHVHSFAVTPRYIILVVSPLTPPDGGVKYSWGASILDAFTFKRVEPTYFYVISRVKRRHIATYKSESFFFFHNVNAFEDEADNVYLDFVLYGDDTIAHQFSMSALLDRSSPALAKPEICRYELANVQAEAQRLENYSAAMANTGPVDKLRGLMRRMSIGQSSGHTGSYAVPEKNSNEIPLATRIRSTPGVEMPRINPIYRGLVYKYTWGVGLLEGGSGDMYDCIKKLHVEGHAEPIVWSQKNCYPSEALFVPPPVFDQNEDEGVVISVVYDAEANQSFILVLDAKDLSEKARAVLPEIVPLSFTNGCFALGDISRGMQIAASEGYVSDEEPEDD
;
A
#
# COMPACT_ATOMS: atom_id res chain seq x y z
N MET A 1 0.92 -35.17 41.76
CA MET A 1 2.30 -35.11 42.27
C MET A 1 3.19 -35.42 41.08
N GLU A 2 4.13 -34.51 40.84
CA GLU A 2 5.20 -34.51 39.81
C GLU A 2 4.70 -34.31 38.37
N GLU A 3 4.72 -33.09 37.84
CA GLU A 3 5.84 -32.25 37.36
C GLU A 3 5.93 -32.31 35.82
N VAL A 4 5.27 -31.36 35.16
CA VAL A 4 5.69 -30.81 33.87
C VAL A 4 5.50 -29.30 34.01
N SER A 5 6.49 -28.69 34.66
CA SER A 5 6.70 -27.26 34.79
C SER A 5 7.40 -26.71 33.54
N GLU A 6 7.27 -25.39 33.35
CA GLU A 6 7.92 -24.53 32.35
C GLU A 6 7.18 -24.38 31.01
N VAL A 7 6.13 -23.55 31.04
CA VAL A 7 5.70 -22.76 29.89
C VAL A 7 6.70 -21.60 29.80
N GLU A 8 7.65 -21.68 28.86
CA GLU A 8 8.48 -20.53 28.50
C GLU A 8 7.57 -19.44 27.93
N VAL A 9 7.50 -18.32 28.64
CA VAL A 9 6.82 -17.09 28.23
C VAL A 9 7.62 -16.51 27.06
N ILE A 10 7.10 -16.65 25.84
CA ILE A 10 7.73 -16.16 24.62
C ILE A 10 7.56 -14.64 24.56
N GLN A 11 8.65 -13.95 24.86
CA GLN A 11 8.82 -12.50 24.75
C GLN A 11 8.60 -12.07 23.29
N MET A 12 7.61 -11.22 23.04
CA MET A 12 7.34 -10.64 21.72
C MET A 12 8.37 -9.55 21.43
N GLU A 13 9.49 -9.91 20.83
CA GLU A 13 10.37 -8.98 20.13
C GLU A 13 10.05 -9.03 18.63
N SER A 14 9.71 -7.89 18.05
CA SER A 14 9.95 -7.64 16.63
C SER A 14 10.16 -6.15 16.43
N ASP A 15 11.44 -5.81 16.51
CA ASP A 15 12.02 -4.54 16.15
C ASP A 15 11.85 -4.28 14.65
N ALA A 16 11.95 -3.01 14.31
CA ALA A 16 11.94 -2.54 12.96
C ALA A 16 13.01 -3.23 12.08
N ILE A 17 12.71 -3.30 10.79
CA ILE A 17 13.51 -3.94 9.76
C ILE A 17 14.92 -3.31 9.72
N VAL A 18 15.92 -4.02 10.25
CA VAL A 18 17.35 -3.70 10.08
C VAL A 18 17.96 -4.75 9.17
N ILE A 19 18.38 -4.35 7.96
CA ILE A 19 19.14 -5.20 7.05
C ILE A 19 20.64 -5.03 7.38
N PRO A 20 21.40 -6.09 7.72
CA PRO A 20 22.80 -5.95 8.14
C PRO A 20 23.72 -5.49 7.00
N THR A 21 24.61 -4.53 7.29
CA THR A 21 25.56 -3.97 6.31
C THR A 21 26.79 -4.87 6.12
N GLY A 22 27.10 -5.20 4.86
CA GLY A 22 28.38 -5.80 4.45
C GLY A 22 29.29 -4.74 3.84
N SER A 23 30.43 -4.45 4.49
CA SER A 23 31.44 -3.51 4.00
C SER A 23 32.07 -3.99 2.69
N THR A 24 32.01 -3.21 1.61
CA THR A 24 32.89 -3.42 0.45
C THR A 24 33.47 -2.11 -0.10
N SER A 25 34.79 -2.15 -0.26
CA SER A 25 35.71 -1.12 -0.72
C SER A 25 35.57 -0.78 -2.20
N THR A 26 35.68 0.51 -2.53
CA THR A 26 35.77 1.06 -3.88
C THR A 26 37.10 0.71 -4.58
N PRO A 27 37.07 0.45 -5.91
CA PRO A 27 38.20 0.71 -6.77
C PRO A 27 37.92 1.77 -7.84
N ALA A 28 39.02 2.30 -8.36
CA ALA A 28 39.18 3.56 -9.05
C ALA A 28 38.63 3.66 -10.49
N THR A 29 38.45 4.92 -10.88
CA THR A 29 38.11 5.49 -12.18
C THR A 29 39.03 5.05 -13.33
N ALA A 30 38.45 4.82 -14.51
CA ALA A 30 39.16 4.86 -15.78
C ALA A 30 38.35 5.66 -16.82
N ASP A 31 39.06 6.61 -17.40
CA ASP A 31 38.68 7.63 -18.36
C ASP A 31 38.71 7.06 -19.80
N LEU A 32 37.66 7.25 -20.59
CA LEU A 32 37.71 7.00 -22.05
C LEU A 32 36.82 8.00 -22.79
N SER A 33 37.49 8.98 -23.37
CA SER A 33 37.02 9.88 -24.41
C SER A 33 36.84 9.15 -25.75
N SER A 34 35.76 9.46 -26.47
CA SER A 34 35.77 9.71 -27.93
C SER A 34 34.35 9.80 -28.50
N SER A 35 34.04 10.96 -29.09
CA SER A 35 32.90 11.17 -29.98
C SER A 35 33.08 10.38 -31.28
N PRO A 36 32.00 10.10 -32.04
CA PRO A 36 31.87 10.86 -33.29
C PRO A 36 30.45 11.22 -33.73
N ALA A 37 30.41 12.39 -34.39
CA ALA A 37 29.73 12.73 -35.65
C ALA A 37 28.20 12.58 -35.83
N ARG A 38 27.59 13.77 -35.97
CA ARG A 38 26.38 14.09 -36.72
C ARG A 38 26.26 13.37 -38.07
N VAL A 39 25.04 12.95 -38.39
CA VAL A 39 24.54 12.84 -39.76
C VAL A 39 23.21 13.58 -39.83
N ASP A 40 23.17 14.64 -40.63
CA ASP A 40 21.97 15.36 -41.03
C ASP A 40 21.24 14.58 -42.15
N ALA A 41 19.90 14.66 -42.17
CA ALA A 41 19.11 15.25 -43.27
C ALA A 41 17.82 14.49 -43.67
N LEU A 42 16.76 15.30 -43.84
CA LEU A 42 15.60 15.19 -44.76
C LEU A 42 14.47 14.21 -44.38
N ALA A 43 13.19 14.43 -44.71
CA ALA A 43 12.28 15.57 -44.93
C ALA A 43 10.94 14.92 -45.41
N ASP A 44 9.82 15.52 -45.01
CA ASP A 44 8.49 15.52 -45.68
C ASP A 44 7.52 14.31 -45.66
N SER A 45 6.52 14.45 -44.76
CA SER A 45 5.05 14.57 -45.03
C SER A 45 4.19 13.34 -45.43
N PRO A 46 2.84 13.32 -45.20
CA PRO A 46 1.97 14.29 -44.50
C PRO A 46 1.12 13.70 -43.35
N ALA A 47 0.80 14.58 -42.38
CA ALA A 47 -0.13 14.35 -41.29
C ALA A 47 -1.61 14.44 -41.76
N THR A 48 -2.46 13.55 -41.26
CA THR A 48 -3.92 13.69 -41.31
C THR A 48 -4.39 14.33 -40.00
N THR A 49 -5.06 15.45 -40.13
CA THR A 49 -5.53 16.35 -39.08
C THR A 49 -6.71 15.76 -38.30
N THR A 50 -6.53 15.56 -37.00
CA THR A 50 -7.63 15.62 -36.01
C THR A 50 -7.21 16.62 -34.94
N ALA A 51 -7.98 17.70 -34.82
CA ALA A 51 -7.69 18.84 -33.95
C ALA A 51 -7.53 18.43 -32.48
N PRO A 52 -6.50 18.93 -31.76
CA PRO A 52 -6.41 18.76 -30.32
C PRO A 52 -7.42 19.69 -29.64
N VAL A 53 -8.24 19.11 -28.76
CA VAL A 53 -9.04 19.85 -27.78
C VAL A 53 -8.06 20.55 -26.83
N ASN A 54 -8.11 21.88 -26.79
CA ASN A 54 -7.37 22.70 -25.83
C ASN A 54 -7.85 22.37 -24.41
N PRO A 55 -7.01 21.87 -23.49
CA PRO A 55 -7.30 21.94 -22.07
C PRO A 55 -6.98 23.38 -21.65
N SER A 56 -8.02 24.20 -21.49
CA SER A 56 -7.89 25.52 -20.87
C SER A 56 -7.22 25.38 -19.51
N ALA A 57 -6.17 26.15 -19.27
CA ALA A 57 -5.53 26.29 -17.98
C ALA A 57 -6.57 26.64 -16.91
N THR A 58 -6.92 25.66 -16.07
CA THR A 58 -7.65 25.91 -14.83
C THR A 58 -6.71 26.65 -13.90
N ASN A 59 -6.88 27.97 -13.82
CA ASN A 59 -6.33 28.78 -12.75
C ASN A 59 -6.95 28.30 -11.43
N VAL A 60 -6.28 27.36 -10.76
CA VAL A 60 -6.63 27.00 -9.39
C VAL A 60 -6.09 28.10 -8.48
N VAL A 61 -6.97 29.05 -8.18
CA VAL A 61 -6.77 30.02 -7.10
C VAL A 61 -6.53 29.19 -5.83
N SER A 62 -5.40 29.41 -5.15
CA SER A 62 -5.25 28.92 -3.78
C SER A 62 -6.27 29.67 -2.92
N VAL A 63 -7.43 29.06 -2.71
CA VAL A 63 -8.47 29.61 -1.84
C VAL A 63 -7.84 29.72 -0.44
N PRO A 64 -7.76 30.91 0.17
CA PRO A 64 -7.41 31.03 1.58
C PRO A 64 -8.38 30.14 2.37
N PHE A 65 -7.88 29.40 3.36
CA PHE A 65 -8.74 28.56 4.19
C PHE A 65 -9.83 29.44 4.81
N ASP A 66 -11.07 29.04 4.60
CA ASP A 66 -12.22 29.65 5.26
C ASP A 66 -12.17 29.23 6.73
N ASP A 67 -12.00 30.18 7.64
CA ASP A 67 -11.92 29.88 9.07
C ASP A 67 -13.21 29.19 9.56
N GLU A 68 -14.35 29.38 8.87
CA GLU A 68 -15.62 28.71 9.17
C GLU A 68 -15.73 27.27 8.61
N ASP A 69 -14.77 26.79 7.81
CA ASP A 69 -14.79 25.43 7.27
C ASP A 69 -14.50 24.39 8.36
N ILE A 70 -15.51 23.66 8.80
CA ILE A 70 -15.42 22.62 9.83
C ILE A 70 -15.35 21.20 9.23
N THR A 71 -14.85 21.06 8.00
CA THR A 71 -14.77 19.79 7.28
C THR A 71 -13.33 19.30 7.09
N PHE A 72 -13.17 18.06 6.63
CA PHE A 72 -11.87 17.43 6.36
C PHE A 72 -11.01 18.17 5.32
N HIS A 73 -11.59 19.05 4.49
CA HIS A 73 -10.88 19.78 3.44
C HIS A 73 -9.69 20.59 3.96
N LYS A 74 -9.77 21.10 5.20
CA LYS A 74 -8.66 21.80 5.87
C LYS A 74 -7.44 20.91 6.10
N ALA A 75 -7.60 19.59 6.18
CA ALA A 75 -6.49 18.64 6.30
C ALA A 75 -5.83 18.27 4.96
N LEU A 76 -6.41 18.63 3.80
CA LEU A 76 -5.84 18.36 2.47
C LEU A 76 -4.77 19.39 2.10
N ARG A 77 -3.74 19.50 2.92
CA ARG A 77 -2.67 20.50 2.79
C ARG A 77 -1.30 19.91 3.09
N ASN A 78 -0.25 20.65 2.74
CA ASN A 78 1.11 20.28 3.11
C ASN A 78 1.26 20.24 4.64
N ALA A 79 1.84 19.15 5.13
CA ALA A 79 2.17 18.98 6.53
C ALA A 79 3.39 19.81 6.93
N VAL A 80 3.40 20.24 8.19
CA VAL A 80 4.58 20.82 8.85
C VAL A 80 5.18 19.73 9.73
N PRO A 81 6.43 19.29 9.48
CA PRO A 81 7.04 18.24 10.28
C PRO A 81 7.43 18.77 11.66
N THR A 82 7.28 17.92 12.68
CA THR A 82 7.75 18.15 14.05
C THR A 82 9.06 17.38 14.22
N GLU A 83 10.18 17.94 13.77
CA GLU A 83 11.46 17.20 13.75
C GLU A 83 12.01 16.93 15.16
N THR A 84 11.81 17.86 16.09
CA THR A 84 12.26 17.73 17.48
C THR A 84 11.29 16.85 18.27
N PRO A 85 11.76 15.79 18.95
CA PRO A 85 10.94 15.00 19.87
C PRO A 85 10.21 15.88 20.87
N THR A 86 8.89 15.85 20.84
CA THR A 86 8.02 16.73 21.62
C THR A 86 7.14 15.90 22.54
N PRO A 87 7.26 16.03 23.88
CA PRO A 87 6.33 15.43 24.82
C PRO A 87 4.92 15.98 24.61
N LEU A 88 3.92 15.10 24.60
CA LEU A 88 2.52 15.48 24.47
C LEU A 88 1.81 15.44 25.82
N GLU A 89 0.86 16.35 26.02
CA GLU A 89 -0.03 16.34 27.19
C GLU A 89 -1.08 15.22 27.03
N VAL A 90 -0.92 14.14 27.79
CA VAL A 90 -1.84 13.00 27.78
C VAL A 90 -3.04 13.29 28.68
N LYS A 91 -4.24 13.23 28.11
CA LYS A 91 -5.52 13.24 28.83
C LYS A 91 -6.05 11.82 28.91
N GLY A 92 -6.45 11.37 30.11
CA GLY A 92 -6.82 9.98 30.38
C GLY A 92 -5.64 9.16 30.89
N THR A 93 -5.73 7.85 30.75
CA THR A 93 -4.73 6.90 31.28
C THR A 93 -4.41 5.84 30.24
N LEU A 94 -3.13 5.78 29.85
CA LEU A 94 -2.62 4.70 29.01
C LEU A 94 -2.56 3.39 29.80
N PRO A 95 -2.82 2.22 29.18
CA PRO A 95 -2.54 0.95 29.83
C PRO A 95 -1.05 0.85 30.19
N GLU A 96 -0.72 0.37 31.38
CA GLU A 96 0.67 0.32 31.86
C GLU A 96 1.61 -0.48 30.93
N TRP A 97 1.08 -1.51 30.27
CA TRP A 97 1.81 -2.35 29.33
C TRP A 97 2.02 -1.71 27.95
N LEU A 98 1.30 -0.62 27.63
CA LEU A 98 1.36 0.01 26.32
C LEU A 98 2.67 0.79 26.18
N THR A 99 3.67 0.08 25.69
CA THR A 99 5.03 0.57 25.55
C THR A 99 5.54 0.24 24.17
N GLY A 100 6.08 1.24 23.48
CA GLY A 100 6.71 1.03 22.18
C GLY A 100 6.56 2.22 21.25
N PHE A 101 6.86 1.99 19.98
CA PHE A 101 6.82 3.00 18.93
C PHE A 101 5.68 2.72 17.98
N HIS A 102 4.78 3.68 17.82
CA HIS A 102 3.81 3.69 16.74
C HIS A 102 4.34 4.54 15.60
N TYR A 103 4.41 3.95 14.40
CA TYR A 103 4.76 4.67 13.18
C TYR A 103 3.54 4.78 12.28
N THR A 104 3.32 5.96 11.71
CA THR A 104 2.31 6.17 10.66
C THR A 104 2.91 6.91 9.48
N LEU A 105 2.35 6.64 8.31
CA LEU A 105 2.59 7.43 7.11
C LEU A 105 1.39 8.37 6.91
N SER A 106 1.63 9.59 6.45
CA SER A 106 0.59 10.55 6.08
C SER A 106 1.00 11.31 4.83
N PRO A 107 0.07 11.93 4.07
CA PRO A 107 0.43 12.85 3.00
C PRO A 107 1.20 14.04 3.58
N GLY A 108 2.50 14.12 3.28
CA GLY A 108 3.37 15.20 3.75
C GLY A 108 3.34 16.42 2.84
N VAL A 109 3.35 16.20 1.52
CA VAL A 109 3.27 17.28 0.52
C VAL A 109 2.26 16.92 -0.56
N VAL A 110 1.26 17.77 -0.69
CA VAL A 110 0.13 17.68 -1.62
C VAL A 110 0.31 18.64 -2.80
N GLU A 111 0.93 19.79 -2.56
CA GLU A 111 1.22 20.78 -3.59
C GLU A 111 2.59 21.45 -3.43
N ILE A 112 3.20 21.83 -4.55
CA ILE A 112 4.51 22.47 -4.60
C ILE A 112 4.40 23.74 -5.43
N LYS A 113 4.65 24.88 -4.79
CA LYS A 113 4.71 26.18 -5.46
C LYS A 113 6.09 26.40 -6.08
N TYR A 114 6.14 26.91 -7.30
CA TYR A 114 7.37 27.23 -8.02
C TYR A 114 7.22 28.49 -8.88
N PRO A 115 8.29 29.29 -9.04
CA PRO A 115 8.25 30.47 -9.89
C PRO A 115 8.35 30.09 -11.38
N LYS A 116 7.60 30.79 -12.24
CA LYS A 116 7.69 30.69 -13.69
C LYS A 116 7.72 32.07 -14.32
N MET A 117 8.68 32.29 -15.22
CA MET A 117 8.72 33.51 -16.01
C MET A 117 7.70 33.40 -17.15
N VAL A 118 6.80 34.37 -17.24
CA VAL A 118 5.77 34.47 -18.29
C VAL A 118 5.90 35.82 -18.98
N VAL A 119 5.67 35.85 -20.29
CA VAL A 119 5.67 37.09 -21.05
C VAL A 119 4.22 37.57 -21.18
N VAL A 120 3.90 38.69 -20.54
CA VAL A 120 2.58 39.32 -20.61
C VAL A 120 2.78 40.70 -21.22
N ASN A 121 2.12 40.96 -22.35
CA ASN A 121 2.23 42.23 -23.10
C ASN A 121 3.67 42.62 -23.50
N GLY A 122 4.55 41.63 -23.72
CA GLY A 122 5.95 41.87 -24.10
C GLY A 122 6.91 42.12 -22.94
N GLU A 123 6.41 42.19 -21.71
CA GLU A 123 7.23 42.27 -20.49
C GLU A 123 7.34 40.90 -19.83
N THR A 124 8.54 40.57 -19.34
CA THR A 124 8.76 39.32 -18.60
C THR A 124 8.37 39.55 -17.14
N GLN A 125 7.36 38.80 -16.67
CA GLN A 125 6.87 38.84 -15.29
C GLN A 125 7.10 37.48 -14.63
N GLN A 126 7.35 37.47 -13.32
CA GLN A 126 7.49 36.25 -12.53
C GLN A 126 6.14 35.91 -11.90
N GLU A 127 5.55 34.81 -12.32
CA GLU A 127 4.29 34.28 -11.78
C GLU A 127 4.59 33.07 -10.88
N THR A 128 3.87 32.94 -9.75
CA THR A 128 3.93 31.71 -8.94
C THR A 128 2.93 30.70 -9.51
N ARG A 129 3.41 29.52 -9.87
CA ARG A 129 2.57 28.38 -10.26
C ARG A 129 2.59 27.30 -9.19
N THR A 130 1.58 26.45 -9.21
CA THR A 130 1.42 25.33 -8.28
C THR A 130 1.42 24.03 -9.06
N PHE A 131 2.31 23.11 -8.70
CA PHE A 131 2.19 21.70 -9.03
C PHE A 131 1.36 21.03 -7.94
N ARG A 132 0.32 20.27 -8.29
CA ARG A 132 -0.49 19.54 -7.32
C ARG A 132 -0.57 18.09 -7.78
N PHE A 133 -0.37 17.17 -6.84
CA PHE A 133 -0.62 15.75 -7.11
C PHE A 133 -2.10 15.55 -7.42
N GLY A 134 -2.42 14.71 -8.41
CA GLY A 134 -3.81 14.53 -8.82
C GLY A 134 -4.54 13.43 -8.05
N HIS A 135 -3.82 12.62 -7.25
CA HIS A 135 -4.40 11.57 -6.43
C HIS A 135 -3.90 11.62 -4.98
N TRP A 136 -4.75 11.23 -4.02
CA TRP A 136 -4.37 11.18 -2.61
C TRP A 136 -3.20 10.23 -2.33
N PHE A 137 -3.07 9.17 -3.13
CA PHE A 137 -1.98 8.19 -3.02
C PHE A 137 -0.66 8.63 -3.66
N ASP A 138 -0.64 9.74 -4.41
CA ASP A 138 0.57 10.18 -5.14
C ASP A 138 1.43 11.14 -4.31
N ASN A 139 0.90 11.60 -3.18
CA ASN A 139 1.54 12.60 -2.33
C ASN A 139 2.90 12.12 -1.79
N ILE A 140 3.79 13.08 -1.56
CA ILE A 140 5.07 12.79 -0.90
C ILE A 140 4.79 12.50 0.57
N PRO A 141 5.26 11.37 1.13
CA PRO A 141 4.91 10.96 2.49
C PRO A 141 5.60 11.82 3.56
N GLN A 142 4.91 12.00 4.68
CA GLN A 142 5.47 12.31 5.99
C GLN A 142 5.44 11.04 6.83
N VAL A 143 6.50 10.79 7.58
CA VAL A 143 6.57 9.71 8.57
C VAL A 143 6.39 10.32 9.95
N ASN A 144 5.46 9.77 10.72
CA ASN A 144 5.16 10.16 12.09
C ASN A 144 5.59 9.03 13.03
N GLN A 145 6.10 9.40 14.19
CA GLN A 145 6.45 8.46 15.26
C GLN A 145 5.88 8.94 16.58
N PHE A 146 5.29 8.01 17.31
CA PHE A 146 4.84 8.19 18.69
C PHE A 146 5.52 7.15 19.58
N LEU A 147 6.33 7.59 20.53
CA LEU A 147 6.85 6.74 21.60
C LEU A 147 5.85 6.76 22.75
N PHE A 148 5.26 5.60 23.05
CA PHE A 148 4.37 5.38 24.18
C PHE A 148 5.16 4.83 25.37
N SER A 149 4.98 5.46 26.54
CA SER A 149 5.31 4.89 27.85
C SER A 149 4.04 4.84 28.69
N GLY A 150 3.39 3.67 28.72
CA GLY A 150 2.17 3.44 29.48
C GLY A 150 2.37 3.64 30.98
N LYS A 151 3.46 3.08 31.53
CA LYS A 151 3.85 3.19 32.94
C LYS A 151 3.99 4.65 33.41
N ASP A 152 4.58 5.50 32.59
CA ASP A 152 4.77 6.92 32.92
C ASP A 152 3.62 7.81 32.45
N ASN A 153 2.61 7.23 31.78
CA ASN A 153 1.52 7.92 31.09
C ASN A 153 2.01 9.04 30.15
N LYS A 154 3.07 8.75 29.36
CA LYS A 154 3.74 9.72 28.47
C LYS A 154 3.66 9.28 27.03
N ILE A 155 3.54 10.28 26.14
CA ILE A 155 3.71 10.12 24.70
C ILE A 155 4.72 11.15 24.22
N ILE A 156 5.72 10.73 23.45
CA ILE A 156 6.65 11.62 22.76
C ILE A 156 6.41 11.51 21.26
N TYR A 157 6.21 12.63 20.59
CA TYR A 157 5.89 12.68 19.17
C TYR A 157 6.98 13.39 18.37
N ARG A 158 7.20 12.90 17.16
CA ARG A 158 7.92 13.62 16.11
C ARG A 158 7.51 13.16 14.71
N SER A 159 7.92 13.90 13.71
CA SER A 159 7.72 13.54 12.30
C SER A 159 8.79 14.12 11.39
N THR A 160 8.95 13.49 10.22
CA THR A 160 9.89 13.94 9.18
C THR A 160 9.32 13.74 7.78
N LYS A 161 9.86 14.48 6.82
CA LYS A 161 9.59 14.31 5.38
C LYS A 161 10.83 13.73 4.72
N PRO A 162 10.90 12.41 4.46
CA PRO A 162 12.14 11.79 4.01
C PRO A 162 12.47 12.03 2.53
N ALA A 163 11.51 12.51 1.73
CA ALA A 163 11.64 12.71 0.29
C ALA A 163 11.72 14.21 -0.11
N ARG A 164 12.57 14.98 0.60
CA ARG A 164 12.76 16.43 0.31
C ARG A 164 13.35 16.70 -1.06
N ARG A 165 14.15 15.78 -1.62
CA ARG A 165 14.78 15.99 -2.92
C ARG A 165 13.76 15.88 -4.05
N ALA A 166 12.72 15.06 -3.89
CA ALA A 166 11.59 14.99 -4.80
C ALA A 166 10.89 16.35 -4.89
N GLU A 167 10.65 17.02 -3.75
CA GLU A 167 10.08 18.38 -3.74
C GLU A 167 10.95 19.37 -4.53
N THR A 168 12.27 19.37 -4.29
CA THR A 168 13.22 20.24 -4.98
C THR A 168 13.24 19.99 -6.48
N LYS A 169 13.26 18.72 -6.91
CA LYS A 169 13.24 18.36 -8.33
C LYS A 169 11.97 18.81 -9.02
N ILE A 170 10.81 18.64 -8.37
CA ILE A 170 9.54 19.09 -8.94
C ILE A 170 9.54 20.60 -9.14
N ARG A 171 10.11 21.34 -8.17
CA ARG A 171 10.26 22.79 -8.26
C ARG A 171 11.20 23.21 -9.40
N GLU A 172 12.35 22.56 -9.52
CA GLU A 172 13.37 22.86 -10.54
C GLU A 172 12.90 22.52 -11.96
N HIS A 173 12.20 21.40 -12.12
CA HIS A 173 11.73 20.91 -13.42
C HIS A 173 10.29 21.35 -13.77
N GLN A 174 9.63 22.10 -12.88
CA GLN A 174 8.25 22.58 -13.06
C GLN A 174 7.24 21.43 -13.30
N GLY A 175 7.54 20.26 -12.77
CA GLY A 175 6.80 19.02 -13.02
C GLY A 175 7.51 17.82 -12.40
N TYR A 176 6.83 16.68 -12.39
CA TYR A 176 7.32 15.45 -11.78
C TYR A 176 7.44 14.39 -12.86
N LEU A 177 8.59 13.74 -13.02
CA LEU A 177 8.71 12.58 -13.91
C LEU A 177 9.02 11.35 -13.06
N PRO A 178 8.03 10.46 -12.80
CA PRO A 178 8.33 9.21 -12.14
C PRO A 178 9.21 8.34 -13.04
N ASN A 179 10.06 7.51 -12.44
CA ASN A 179 10.89 6.55 -13.17
C ASN A 179 10.03 5.57 -13.99
N GLN A 180 8.78 5.32 -13.55
CA GLN A 180 7.81 4.47 -14.24
C GLN A 180 6.41 5.08 -14.17
N PRO A 181 5.65 5.18 -15.28
CA PRO A 181 4.33 5.80 -15.29
C PRO A 181 3.31 5.16 -14.34
N SER A 182 3.42 3.86 -14.06
CA SER A 182 2.53 3.14 -13.16
C SER A 182 2.91 3.21 -11.68
N SER A 183 3.91 4.00 -11.30
CA SER A 183 4.23 4.27 -9.88
C SER A 183 3.34 5.32 -9.23
N ILE A 184 2.48 5.98 -10.03
CA ILE A 184 1.50 6.97 -9.59
C ILE A 184 0.09 6.57 -10.02
N PHE A 185 -0.89 6.92 -9.21
CA PHE A 185 -2.30 6.58 -9.38
C PHE A 185 -3.00 7.50 -10.39
N LEU A 186 -2.89 8.82 -10.24
CA LEU A 186 -3.52 9.80 -11.14
C LEU A 186 -2.88 11.19 -10.98
N THR A 187 -1.67 11.40 -11.48
CA THR A 187 -1.00 12.72 -11.48
C THR A 187 -0.53 13.10 -12.88
N ASP A 188 -0.88 14.31 -13.33
CA ASP A 188 -0.28 14.90 -14.53
C ASP A 188 1.15 15.34 -14.22
N THR A 189 2.10 14.76 -14.93
CA THR A 189 3.53 14.97 -14.75
C THR A 189 4.00 16.32 -15.32
N ASN A 190 3.17 17.03 -16.09
CA ASN A 190 3.52 18.22 -16.89
C ASN A 190 4.65 17.94 -17.90
N GLN A 191 4.89 16.69 -18.28
CA GLN A 191 5.97 16.29 -19.20
C GLN A 191 5.42 15.72 -20.50
N SER A 192 6.10 16.02 -21.61
CA SER A 192 5.71 15.52 -22.94
C SER A 192 5.83 13.99 -23.04
N VAL A 193 4.95 13.37 -23.83
CA VAL A 193 4.98 11.92 -24.11
C VAL A 193 6.36 11.48 -24.64
N PHE A 194 7.02 12.33 -25.43
CA PHE A 194 8.36 12.06 -25.96
C PHE A 194 9.45 12.02 -24.89
N ALA A 195 9.38 12.90 -23.88
CA ALA A 195 10.29 12.87 -22.73
C ALA A 195 10.12 11.59 -21.89
N ARG A 196 8.86 11.13 -21.73
CA ARG A 196 8.54 9.85 -21.06
C ARG A 196 9.09 8.66 -21.85
N LEU A 197 8.93 8.67 -23.17
CA LEU A 197 9.43 7.62 -24.06
C LEU A 197 10.97 7.50 -24.02
N LEU A 198 11.68 8.63 -24.08
CA LEU A 198 13.14 8.65 -24.01
C LEU A 198 13.67 8.20 -22.64
N SER A 199 12.98 8.55 -21.55
CA SER A 199 13.36 8.11 -20.20
C SER A 199 13.25 6.59 -20.00
N SER A 200 12.34 5.92 -20.72
CA SER A 200 12.20 4.45 -20.70
C SER A 200 13.38 3.71 -21.36
N SER A 201 14.16 4.41 -22.20
CA SER A 201 15.25 3.85 -23.01
C SER A 201 16.65 3.97 -22.39
N HIS A 202 16.78 4.64 -21.23
CA HIS A 202 18.07 4.84 -20.55
C HIS A 202 18.11 4.09 -19.22
N THR A 203 18.66 2.88 -19.24
CA THR A 203 19.33 2.33 -18.05
C THR A 203 20.69 3.00 -17.89
N GLN A 204 21.09 3.26 -16.64
CA GLN A 204 22.42 3.74 -16.19
C GLN A 204 22.59 5.27 -16.12
N GLY A 205 21.76 5.91 -15.30
CA GLY A 205 22.04 7.21 -14.70
C GLY A 205 21.11 7.37 -13.50
N ARG A 206 21.64 7.74 -12.33
CA ARG A 206 20.93 7.78 -11.04
C ARG A 206 20.24 9.13 -10.73
N PRO A 207 19.12 9.58 -11.36
CA PRO A 207 18.48 10.78 -10.85
C PRO A 207 16.97 10.67 -10.55
N SER A 208 16.54 9.82 -9.61
CA SER A 208 15.53 10.12 -8.56
C SER A 208 15.01 8.83 -7.93
N LEU A 209 15.77 8.31 -6.96
CA LEU A 209 15.36 7.20 -6.09
C LEU A 209 14.64 7.79 -4.87
N GLU A 210 13.56 8.54 -5.03
CA GLU A 210 12.80 9.01 -3.87
C GLU A 210 11.34 8.56 -3.98
N PRO A 211 10.83 7.86 -2.95
CA PRO A 211 9.49 7.32 -3.00
C PRO A 211 8.46 8.45 -3.07
N CYS A 212 7.54 8.33 -4.01
CA CYS A 212 6.27 9.03 -4.04
C CYS A 212 5.19 7.95 -4.12
N GLY A 213 4.18 8.02 -3.24
CA GLY A 213 3.10 7.04 -3.20
C GLY A 213 3.52 5.59 -2.94
N ALA A 214 2.68 4.65 -3.40
CA ALA A 214 2.91 3.20 -3.34
C ALA A 214 4.04 2.79 -4.31
N SER A 215 5.26 3.17 -3.94
CA SER A 215 6.48 3.00 -4.72
C SER A 215 7.00 1.56 -4.73
N VAL A 216 7.75 1.26 -5.78
CA VAL A 216 8.56 0.06 -6.03
C VAL A 216 9.76 -0.04 -5.09
N GLU A 217 10.16 1.10 -4.53
CA GLU A 217 11.40 1.27 -3.79
C GLU A 217 11.11 1.27 -2.30
N VAL A 218 11.93 0.53 -1.55
CA VAL A 218 11.90 0.50 -0.09
C VAL A 218 12.80 1.61 0.41
N LEU A 219 12.24 2.48 1.24
CA LEU A 219 12.99 3.50 1.97
C LEU A 219 13.32 2.98 3.36
N GLU A 220 14.60 2.85 3.63
CA GLU A 220 15.09 2.54 4.96
C GLU A 220 15.09 3.81 5.82
N LEU A 221 14.59 3.68 7.05
CA LEU A 221 14.58 4.74 8.05
C LEU A 221 15.18 4.21 9.33
N ASN A 222 16.05 5.01 9.96
CA ASN A 222 16.43 4.75 11.33
C ASN A 222 15.20 4.91 12.22
N THR A 223 14.92 3.92 13.05
CA THR A 223 13.70 3.87 13.83
C THR A 223 13.76 4.73 15.08
N ASP A 224 14.95 5.04 15.56
CA ASP A 224 15.21 5.90 16.71
C ASP A 224 15.37 7.37 16.32
N THR A 225 15.75 7.70 15.07
CA THR A 225 15.94 9.09 14.60
C THR A 225 15.01 9.54 13.46
N LEU A 226 14.34 8.61 12.78
CA LEU A 226 13.67 8.80 11.48
C LEU A 226 14.60 9.32 10.38
N GLU A 227 15.92 9.26 10.58
CA GLU A 227 16.87 9.63 9.55
C GLU A 227 16.81 8.63 8.40
N LYS A 228 16.91 9.17 7.19
CA LYS A 228 16.90 8.41 5.95
C LYS A 228 18.19 7.58 5.82
N GLY A 229 18.02 6.27 5.68
CA GLY A 229 19.06 5.33 5.28
C GLY A 229 19.15 5.19 3.76
N GLY A 230 19.17 3.95 3.27
CA GLY A 230 19.15 3.62 1.85
C GLY A 230 17.77 3.72 1.19
N ILE A 231 17.77 3.89 -0.13
CA ILE A 231 16.62 3.49 -0.97
C ILE A 231 17.07 2.24 -1.72
N LEU A 232 16.27 1.19 -1.64
CA LEU A 232 16.56 -0.11 -2.25
C LEU A 232 15.42 -0.48 -3.20
N ALA A 233 15.77 -0.82 -4.44
CA ALA A 233 14.84 -1.55 -5.31
C ALA A 233 14.81 -3.03 -4.92
N TRP A 234 13.68 -3.71 -5.15
CA TRP A 234 13.56 -5.14 -4.81
C TRP A 234 14.57 -6.02 -5.55
N ASP A 235 14.92 -5.68 -6.79
CA ASP A 235 15.92 -6.40 -7.58
C ASP A 235 17.38 -6.14 -7.15
N GLU A 236 17.63 -5.05 -6.40
CA GLU A 236 18.91 -4.81 -5.71
C GLU A 236 19.06 -5.70 -4.47
N ILE A 237 17.97 -6.01 -3.78
CA ILE A 237 17.97 -6.99 -2.67
C ILE A 237 18.26 -8.39 -3.23
N ASN A 238 17.57 -8.77 -4.31
CA ASN A 238 17.77 -10.03 -5.02
C ASN A 238 17.47 -9.88 -6.52
N PRO A 239 18.41 -10.19 -7.44
CA PRO A 239 18.19 -10.08 -8.88
C PRO A 239 17.03 -10.92 -9.44
N ARG A 240 16.47 -11.84 -8.65
CA ARG A 240 15.29 -12.64 -8.99
C ARG A 240 13.97 -11.94 -8.68
N PHE A 241 13.96 -10.89 -7.86
CA PHE A 241 12.77 -10.10 -7.53
C PHE A 241 12.52 -9.04 -8.62
N LYS A 242 12.45 -9.53 -9.87
CA LYS A 242 12.28 -8.69 -11.03
C LYS A 242 10.92 -8.03 -11.01
N GLY A 243 10.85 -6.79 -11.47
CA GLY A 243 9.58 -6.11 -11.65
C GLY A 243 9.67 -4.67 -11.21
N SER A 244 8.67 -3.92 -11.65
CA SER A 244 8.60 -2.49 -11.41
C SER A 244 7.53 -2.10 -10.42
N HIS A 245 6.85 -3.05 -9.76
CA HIS A 245 5.82 -2.79 -8.74
C HIS A 245 5.84 -3.88 -7.70
N ALA A 246 5.53 -3.54 -6.46
CA ALA A 246 5.27 -4.48 -5.37
C ALA A 246 4.03 -4.05 -4.60
N SER A 247 3.46 -4.95 -3.81
CA SER A 247 2.36 -4.57 -2.92
C SER A 247 2.88 -3.68 -1.78
N PRO A 248 2.19 -2.56 -1.45
CA PRO A 248 2.46 -1.79 -0.23
C PRO A 248 1.99 -2.52 1.05
N HIS A 249 1.41 -3.73 0.92
CA HIS A 249 0.91 -4.55 2.02
C HIS A 249 1.68 -5.88 2.10
N PRO A 250 2.98 -5.86 2.45
CA PRO A 250 3.69 -7.11 2.68
C PRO A 250 3.07 -7.85 3.88
N HIS A 251 3.18 -9.17 3.88
CA HIS A 251 2.75 -10.00 4.99
C HIS A 251 3.95 -10.46 5.80
N TYR A 252 3.90 -10.29 7.12
CA TYR A 252 4.87 -10.90 8.01
C TYR A 252 4.23 -12.10 8.70
N ASP A 253 4.81 -13.28 8.52
CA ASP A 253 4.41 -14.51 9.20
C ASP A 253 5.16 -14.61 10.52
N THR A 254 4.43 -14.53 11.63
CA THR A 254 5.01 -14.54 12.99
C THR A 254 5.53 -15.91 13.41
N VAL A 255 5.09 -16.98 12.77
CA VAL A 255 5.51 -18.37 13.05
C VAL A 255 6.80 -18.68 12.31
N THR A 256 6.85 -18.39 11.00
CA THR A 256 8.06 -18.66 10.19
C THR A 256 9.05 -17.50 10.21
N LYS A 257 8.70 -16.36 10.81
CA LYS A 257 9.50 -15.12 10.88
C LYS A 257 9.91 -14.62 9.50
N GLU A 258 9.03 -14.78 8.52
CA GLU A 258 9.31 -14.40 7.13
C GLU A 258 8.41 -13.25 6.66
N LEU A 259 9.01 -12.28 5.98
CA LEU A 259 8.32 -11.25 5.22
C LEU A 259 8.03 -11.79 3.82
N ILE A 260 6.76 -11.83 3.42
CA ILE A 260 6.29 -12.27 2.12
C ILE A 260 5.78 -11.05 1.35
N ASN A 261 6.21 -10.93 0.09
CA ASN A 261 5.65 -9.96 -0.85
C ASN A 261 5.80 -10.49 -2.29
N PHE A 262 5.39 -9.71 -3.29
CA PHE A 262 5.62 -10.01 -4.68
C PHE A 262 6.09 -8.78 -5.46
N THR A 263 6.81 -9.02 -6.56
CA THR A 263 7.06 -8.02 -7.60
C THR A 263 6.31 -8.34 -8.90
N MET A 264 6.00 -7.32 -9.69
CA MET A 264 5.32 -7.44 -10.99
C MET A 264 6.28 -7.17 -12.16
N GLU A 265 6.67 -8.21 -12.89
CA GLU A 265 7.36 -8.07 -14.18
C GLU A 265 6.31 -8.01 -15.30
N ASN A 266 5.96 -6.77 -15.67
CA ASN A 266 4.90 -6.49 -16.64
C ASN A 266 5.39 -6.79 -18.07
N GLY A 267 4.79 -7.79 -18.71
CA GLY A 267 4.90 -8.02 -20.14
C GLY A 267 3.79 -7.33 -20.92
N PHE A 268 3.74 -7.58 -22.24
CA PHE A 268 2.71 -7.03 -23.12
C PHE A 268 1.31 -7.52 -22.68
N GLN A 269 0.97 -8.79 -22.87
CA GLN A 269 -0.36 -9.30 -22.51
C GLN A 269 -0.47 -9.83 -21.08
N ASN A 270 0.63 -10.26 -20.47
CA ASN A 270 0.67 -10.93 -19.18
C ASN A 270 1.73 -10.32 -18.28
N THR A 271 1.50 -10.42 -16.97
CA THR A 271 2.47 -10.05 -15.92
C THR A 271 2.96 -11.32 -15.24
N GLN A 272 4.25 -11.39 -14.96
CA GLN A 272 4.80 -12.37 -14.03
C GLN A 272 4.77 -11.77 -12.63
N TYR A 273 4.03 -12.42 -11.72
CA TYR A 273 4.00 -12.05 -10.31
C TYR A 273 5.01 -12.93 -9.58
N HIS A 274 6.13 -12.34 -9.16
CA HIS A 274 7.23 -13.03 -8.49
C HIS A 274 7.05 -12.94 -6.98
N PHE A 275 6.44 -13.95 -6.37
CA PHE A 275 6.33 -14.05 -4.93
C PHE A 275 7.67 -14.47 -4.33
N PHE A 276 8.08 -13.80 -3.27
CA PHE A 276 9.32 -14.03 -2.55
C PHE A 276 9.11 -13.95 -1.05
N SER A 277 10.07 -14.47 -0.29
CA SER A 277 10.18 -14.20 1.13
C SER A 277 11.58 -13.75 1.53
N ILE A 278 11.65 -12.96 2.61
CA ILE A 278 12.87 -12.48 3.25
C ILE A 278 12.78 -12.85 4.74
N THR A 279 13.88 -13.33 5.31
CA THR A 279 14.01 -13.64 6.74
C THR A 279 15.27 -12.99 7.30
N GLU A 280 15.41 -12.93 8.63
CA GLU A 280 16.66 -12.47 9.24
C GLU A 280 17.85 -13.37 8.87
N GLN A 281 17.61 -14.68 8.76
CA GLN A 281 18.65 -15.65 8.40
C GLN A 281 18.99 -15.63 6.90
N GLU A 282 18.05 -15.20 6.05
CA GLU A 282 18.21 -15.03 4.60
C GLU A 282 17.81 -13.60 4.18
N PRO A 283 18.65 -12.58 4.46
CA PRO A 283 18.31 -11.17 4.22
C PRO A 283 18.25 -10.80 2.73
N HIS A 284 18.87 -11.60 1.86
CA HIS A 284 18.71 -11.50 0.40
C HIS A 284 17.42 -12.17 -0.11
N GLY A 285 16.70 -12.89 0.76
CA GLY A 285 15.45 -13.58 0.46
C GLY A 285 15.53 -14.67 -0.61
N SER A 286 14.42 -15.36 -0.79
CA SER A 286 14.26 -16.43 -1.77
C SER A 286 12.96 -16.31 -2.57
N LEU A 287 13.01 -16.68 -3.85
CA LEU A 287 11.82 -16.70 -4.71
C LEU A 287 10.93 -17.90 -4.33
N ILE A 288 9.68 -17.64 -3.95
CA ILE A 288 8.67 -18.68 -3.66
C ILE A 288 8.10 -19.22 -4.96
N ALA A 289 7.51 -18.37 -5.81
CA ALA A 289 6.91 -18.79 -7.07
C ALA A 289 6.78 -17.60 -8.03
N SER A 290 6.85 -17.87 -9.33
CA SER A 290 6.47 -16.91 -10.38
C SER A 290 5.14 -17.36 -10.98
N VAL A 291 4.13 -16.50 -10.94
CA VAL A 291 2.79 -16.80 -11.48
C VAL A 291 2.51 -15.93 -12.70
N PRO A 292 2.34 -16.51 -13.90
CA PRO A 292 1.87 -15.77 -15.06
C PRO A 292 0.37 -15.51 -14.92
N ALA A 293 -0.04 -14.26 -14.86
CA ALA A 293 -1.45 -13.87 -14.87
C ALA A 293 -1.69 -12.62 -15.71
N LYS A 294 -2.95 -12.30 -15.95
CA LYS A 294 -3.33 -11.08 -16.67
C LYS A 294 -2.80 -9.86 -15.92
N THR A 295 -2.30 -8.87 -16.65
CA THR A 295 -1.85 -7.60 -16.08
C THR A 295 -3.04 -6.88 -15.44
N SER A 296 -2.97 -6.69 -14.13
CA SER A 296 -3.98 -5.98 -13.34
C SER A 296 -3.30 -5.19 -12.23
N HIS A 297 -3.97 -4.16 -11.73
CA HIS A 297 -3.54 -3.50 -10.50
C HIS A 297 -3.87 -4.39 -9.29
N VAL A 298 -2.83 -4.80 -8.55
CA VAL A 298 -2.95 -5.64 -7.35
C VAL A 298 -2.40 -4.87 -6.15
N HIS A 299 -3.29 -4.32 -5.33
CA HIS A 299 -2.91 -3.53 -4.13
C HIS A 299 -2.50 -4.42 -2.97
N SER A 300 -3.23 -5.51 -2.72
CA SER A 300 -2.95 -6.45 -1.63
C SER A 300 -3.20 -7.90 -2.07
N PHE A 301 -2.76 -8.85 -1.24
CA PHE A 301 -2.87 -10.29 -1.47
C PHE A 301 -3.06 -11.01 -0.14
N ALA A 302 -3.47 -12.28 -0.18
CA ALA A 302 -3.73 -13.04 1.04
C ALA A 302 -2.66 -14.10 1.30
N VAL A 303 -2.40 -14.37 2.58
CA VAL A 303 -1.48 -15.40 3.05
C VAL A 303 -2.17 -16.20 4.16
N THR A 304 -2.01 -17.52 4.09
CA THR A 304 -2.38 -18.49 5.12
C THR A 304 -1.14 -19.34 5.47
N PRO A 305 -1.19 -20.20 6.50
CA PRO A 305 -0.05 -21.06 6.83
C PRO A 305 0.45 -21.92 5.65
N ARG A 306 -0.43 -22.43 4.79
CA ARG A 306 -0.05 -23.30 3.65
C ARG A 306 -0.04 -22.60 2.30
N TYR A 307 -0.74 -21.47 2.14
CA TYR A 307 -0.99 -20.87 0.84
C TYR A 307 -0.71 -19.37 0.78
N ILE A 308 -0.39 -18.92 -0.43
CA ILE A 308 -0.44 -17.52 -0.84
C ILE A 308 -1.50 -17.42 -1.93
N ILE A 309 -2.36 -16.43 -1.88
CA ILE A 309 -3.45 -16.24 -2.84
C ILE A 309 -3.29 -14.88 -3.52
N LEU A 310 -2.93 -14.91 -4.79
CA LEU A 310 -2.95 -13.75 -5.67
C LEU A 310 -4.36 -13.56 -6.23
N VAL A 311 -4.95 -12.39 -6.00
CA VAL A 311 -6.30 -12.04 -6.49
C VAL A 311 -6.17 -11.01 -7.60
N VAL A 312 -6.57 -11.40 -8.81
CA VAL A 312 -6.50 -10.57 -10.01
C VAL A 312 -7.90 -10.09 -10.35
N SER A 313 -8.25 -8.90 -9.85
CA SER A 313 -9.48 -8.17 -10.19
C SER A 313 -9.38 -7.59 -11.62
N PRO A 314 -10.49 -7.40 -12.36
CA PRO A 314 -10.45 -6.98 -13.77
C PRO A 314 -10.22 -5.46 -13.99
N LEU A 315 -9.38 -4.80 -13.19
CA LEU A 315 -8.80 -3.49 -13.51
C LEU A 315 -7.59 -3.71 -14.44
N THR A 316 -7.81 -3.68 -15.76
CA THR A 316 -6.83 -4.13 -16.77
C THR A 316 -6.60 -3.08 -17.86
N PRO A 317 -5.43 -3.06 -18.54
CA PRO A 317 -5.21 -2.13 -19.65
C PRO A 317 -6.06 -2.52 -20.88
N PRO A 318 -6.64 -1.55 -21.61
CA PRO A 318 -7.50 -1.84 -22.77
C PRO A 318 -6.76 -2.52 -23.93
N ASP A 319 -5.48 -2.17 -24.17
CA ASP A 319 -4.69 -2.60 -25.34
C ASP A 319 -3.52 -3.54 -25.02
N GLY A 320 -3.72 -4.51 -24.12
CA GLY A 320 -2.73 -5.57 -23.88
C GLY A 320 -1.35 -5.05 -23.50
N GLY A 321 -1.29 -4.19 -22.48
CA GLY A 321 -0.06 -3.68 -21.86
C GLY A 321 0.68 -2.58 -22.62
N VAL A 322 0.33 -2.26 -23.87
CA VAL A 322 0.92 -1.09 -24.56
C VAL A 322 0.64 0.19 -23.76
N LYS A 323 -0.62 0.42 -23.37
CA LYS A 323 -0.96 1.61 -22.57
C LYS A 323 -0.30 1.59 -21.19
N TYR A 324 0.12 0.43 -20.68
CA TYR A 324 0.81 0.32 -19.39
C TYR A 324 2.17 1.05 -19.41
N SER A 325 2.99 0.84 -20.44
CA SER A 325 4.33 1.45 -20.52
C SER A 325 4.31 2.94 -20.95
N TRP A 326 3.14 3.45 -21.40
CA TRP A 326 3.02 4.77 -22.04
C TRP A 326 1.99 5.67 -21.36
N GLY A 327 1.14 5.10 -20.51
CA GLY A 327 0.10 5.80 -19.77
C GLY A 327 0.68 6.82 -18.81
N ALA A 328 -0.15 7.75 -18.35
CA ALA A 328 0.29 8.77 -17.43
C ALA A 328 0.39 8.28 -15.99
N SER A 329 -0.49 7.34 -15.63
CA SER A 329 -0.73 6.83 -14.27
C SER A 329 -1.49 5.51 -14.33
N ILE A 330 -1.74 4.86 -13.18
CA ILE A 330 -2.58 3.65 -13.10
C ILE A 330 -4.00 3.92 -13.63
N LEU A 331 -4.68 4.97 -13.14
CA LEU A 331 -6.05 5.26 -13.55
C LEU A 331 -6.18 5.79 -14.98
N ASP A 332 -5.08 6.24 -15.61
CA ASP A 332 -5.06 6.47 -17.05
C ASP A 332 -4.83 5.14 -17.82
N ALA A 333 -3.89 4.31 -17.38
CA ALA A 333 -3.50 3.11 -18.13
C ALA A 333 -4.52 1.96 -18.04
N PHE A 334 -5.33 1.90 -16.98
CA PHE A 334 -6.22 0.78 -16.67
C PHE A 334 -7.70 1.17 -16.74
N THR A 335 -8.56 0.18 -16.99
CA THR A 335 -10.01 0.33 -16.96
C THR A 335 -10.64 -0.87 -16.28
N PHE A 336 -11.58 -0.64 -15.36
CA PHE A 336 -12.29 -1.71 -14.70
C PHE A 336 -13.33 -2.34 -15.62
N LYS A 337 -13.25 -3.66 -15.82
CA LYS A 337 -14.14 -4.41 -16.72
C LYS A 337 -15.07 -5.31 -15.94
N ARG A 338 -16.25 -4.78 -15.58
CA ARG A 338 -17.32 -5.49 -14.82
C ARG A 338 -17.77 -6.84 -15.40
N VAL A 339 -17.57 -7.08 -16.69
CA VAL A 339 -18.01 -8.32 -17.36
C VAL A 339 -16.93 -9.42 -17.26
N GLU A 340 -15.68 -9.05 -17.00
CA GLU A 340 -14.59 -10.01 -16.85
C GLU A 340 -14.55 -10.57 -15.42
N PRO A 341 -14.23 -11.86 -15.22
CA PRO A 341 -14.19 -12.46 -13.89
C PRO A 341 -12.95 -12.00 -13.10
N THR A 342 -13.05 -12.08 -11.77
CA THR A 342 -11.88 -12.04 -10.87
C THR A 342 -11.29 -13.44 -10.75
N TYR A 343 -9.95 -13.56 -10.75
CA TYR A 343 -9.24 -14.84 -10.59
C TYR A 343 -8.46 -14.92 -9.28
N PHE A 344 -8.48 -16.09 -8.65
CA PHE A 344 -7.73 -16.39 -7.43
C PHE A 344 -6.70 -17.46 -7.73
N TYR A 345 -5.42 -17.09 -7.77
CA TYR A 345 -4.32 -18.02 -8.01
C TYR A 345 -3.75 -18.47 -6.67
N VAL A 346 -3.92 -19.76 -6.38
CA VAL A 346 -3.46 -20.38 -5.14
C VAL A 346 -2.06 -20.93 -5.34
N ILE A 347 -1.13 -20.43 -4.55
CA ILE A 347 0.29 -20.78 -4.54
C ILE A 347 0.57 -21.55 -3.26
N SER A 348 1.12 -22.75 -3.38
CA SER A 348 1.55 -23.52 -2.22
C SER A 348 2.88 -22.98 -1.69
N ARG A 349 2.91 -22.63 -0.40
CA ARG A 349 4.15 -22.22 0.29
C ARG A 349 5.13 -23.38 0.42
N VAL A 350 4.61 -24.59 0.66
CA VAL A 350 5.41 -25.83 0.77
C VAL A 350 5.91 -26.30 -0.60
N LYS A 351 5.04 -26.43 -1.60
CA LYS A 351 5.43 -26.89 -2.94
C LYS A 351 6.13 -25.79 -3.77
N ARG A 352 6.12 -24.54 -3.30
CA ARG A 352 6.75 -23.36 -3.93
C ARG A 352 6.35 -23.19 -5.39
N ARG A 353 5.04 -23.32 -5.67
CA ARG A 353 4.47 -23.15 -7.01
C ARG A 353 2.97 -22.87 -6.95
N HIS A 354 2.44 -22.32 -8.03
CA HIS A 354 1.01 -22.27 -8.31
C HIS A 354 0.44 -23.70 -8.40
N ILE A 355 -0.70 -23.94 -7.73
CA ILE A 355 -1.33 -25.26 -7.63
C ILE A 355 -2.79 -25.28 -8.05
N ALA A 356 -3.54 -24.18 -7.91
CA ALA A 356 -4.96 -24.12 -8.25
C ALA A 356 -5.37 -22.70 -8.67
N THR A 357 -6.42 -22.59 -9.48
CA THR A 357 -7.03 -21.31 -9.85
C THR A 357 -8.53 -21.40 -9.69
N TYR A 358 -9.11 -20.40 -9.02
CA TYR A 358 -10.55 -20.22 -8.91
C TYR A 358 -10.98 -18.93 -9.61
N LYS A 359 -12.29 -18.80 -9.87
CA LYS A 359 -12.87 -17.57 -10.42
C LYS A 359 -14.14 -17.15 -9.68
N SER A 360 -14.45 -15.87 -9.69
CA SER A 360 -15.72 -15.30 -9.22
C SER A 360 -16.26 -14.25 -10.19
N GLU A 361 -17.40 -13.67 -9.85
CA GLU A 361 -17.83 -12.36 -10.38
C GLU A 361 -16.76 -11.27 -10.16
N SER A 362 -16.84 -10.22 -10.97
CA SER A 362 -15.96 -9.05 -10.85
C SER A 362 -16.23 -8.28 -9.57
N PHE A 363 -15.17 -7.81 -8.92
CA PHE A 363 -15.24 -6.80 -7.86
C PHE A 363 -13.96 -5.97 -7.86
N PHE A 364 -14.01 -4.77 -7.29
CA PHE A 364 -12.84 -3.95 -7.03
C PHE A 364 -12.51 -3.99 -5.53
N PHE A 365 -11.23 -3.98 -5.19
CA PHE A 365 -10.78 -3.97 -3.80
C PHE A 365 -9.40 -3.33 -3.68
N PHE A 366 -9.15 -2.70 -2.54
CA PHE A 366 -7.80 -2.34 -2.11
C PHE A 366 -7.30 -3.39 -1.11
N HIS A 367 -8.02 -3.59 -0.01
CA HIS A 367 -7.52 -4.32 1.15
C HIS A 367 -8.15 -5.71 1.31
N ASN A 368 -7.30 -6.72 1.49
CA ASN A 368 -7.69 -7.95 2.18
C ASN A 368 -7.75 -7.68 3.69
N VAL A 369 -8.73 -8.28 4.37
CA VAL A 369 -8.84 -8.23 5.84
C VAL A 369 -7.98 -9.33 6.45
N ASN A 370 -8.29 -10.59 6.14
CA ASN A 370 -7.55 -11.77 6.59
C ASN A 370 -7.85 -12.95 5.65
N ALA A 371 -7.08 -14.03 5.78
CA ALA A 371 -7.39 -15.31 5.16
C ALA A 371 -7.01 -16.44 6.10
N PHE A 372 -7.73 -17.57 6.02
CA PHE A 372 -7.49 -18.72 6.88
C PHE A 372 -7.98 -20.01 6.25
N GLU A 373 -7.65 -21.13 6.87
CA GLU A 373 -7.95 -22.47 6.37
C GLU A 373 -8.77 -23.25 7.39
N ASP A 374 -9.56 -24.21 6.92
CA ASP A 374 -10.24 -25.19 7.79
C ASP A 374 -9.64 -26.60 7.68
N GLU A 375 -10.16 -27.52 8.49
CA GLU A 375 -9.75 -28.92 8.50
C GLU A 375 -10.17 -29.68 7.22
N ALA A 376 -11.14 -29.14 6.47
CA ALA A 376 -11.66 -29.72 5.23
C ALA A 376 -10.91 -29.23 3.99
N ASP A 377 -9.77 -28.55 4.15
CA ASP A 377 -8.93 -28.02 3.07
C ASP A 377 -9.64 -26.94 2.21
N ASN A 378 -10.56 -26.21 2.83
CA ASN A 378 -11.10 -24.97 2.28
C ASN A 378 -10.25 -23.78 2.72
N VAL A 379 -10.18 -22.76 1.87
CA VAL A 379 -9.53 -21.48 2.19
C VAL A 379 -10.59 -20.39 2.18
N TYR A 380 -10.65 -19.63 3.27
CA TYR A 380 -11.53 -18.49 3.43
C TYR A 380 -10.74 -17.19 3.29
N LEU A 381 -11.29 -16.24 2.54
CA LEU A 381 -10.67 -14.93 2.30
C LEU A 381 -11.68 -13.81 2.56
N ASP A 382 -11.31 -12.88 3.43
CA ASP A 382 -12.11 -11.71 3.73
C ASP A 382 -11.51 -10.47 3.04
N PHE A 383 -12.35 -9.72 2.33
CA PHE A 383 -11.94 -8.52 1.60
C PHE A 383 -12.86 -7.34 1.87
N VAL A 384 -12.31 -6.14 1.74
CA VAL A 384 -13.08 -4.90 1.63
C VAL A 384 -13.38 -4.64 0.16
N LEU A 385 -14.63 -4.85 -0.23
CA LEU A 385 -15.08 -4.82 -1.62
C LEU A 385 -15.87 -3.58 -1.98
N TYR A 386 -15.74 -3.24 -3.27
CA TYR A 386 -16.55 -2.27 -3.99
C TYR A 386 -17.10 -2.92 -5.27
N GLY A 387 -18.26 -2.44 -5.71
CA GLY A 387 -18.88 -2.93 -6.96
C GLY A 387 -18.07 -2.57 -8.23
N ASP A 388 -17.20 -1.57 -8.15
CA ASP A 388 -16.36 -1.06 -9.23
C ASP A 388 -15.26 -0.12 -8.70
N ASP A 389 -14.48 0.47 -9.60
CA ASP A 389 -13.38 1.38 -9.31
C ASP A 389 -13.80 2.82 -8.95
N THR A 390 -15.09 3.10 -8.72
CA THR A 390 -15.58 4.46 -8.35
C THR A 390 -14.82 5.04 -7.16
N ILE A 391 -14.55 4.23 -6.14
CA ILE A 391 -13.81 4.67 -4.95
C ILE A 391 -12.40 5.18 -5.30
N ALA A 392 -11.76 4.58 -6.30
CA ALA A 392 -10.44 4.98 -6.74
C ALA A 392 -10.47 6.39 -7.35
N HIS A 393 -11.50 6.71 -8.13
CA HIS A 393 -11.68 8.07 -8.68
C HIS A 393 -12.12 9.08 -7.62
N GLN A 394 -12.89 8.65 -6.61
CA GLN A 394 -13.28 9.50 -5.48
C GLN A 394 -12.10 9.93 -4.59
N PHE A 395 -11.00 9.16 -4.59
CA PHE A 395 -9.74 9.55 -3.94
C PHE A 395 -8.81 10.42 -4.81
N SER A 396 -9.27 10.85 -6.00
CA SER A 396 -8.58 11.91 -6.74
C SER A 396 -8.61 13.22 -5.97
N MET A 397 -7.55 14.01 -6.04
CA MET A 397 -7.49 15.31 -5.38
C MET A 397 -8.55 16.28 -5.92
N SER A 398 -8.95 16.14 -7.19
CA SER A 398 -10.07 16.90 -7.76
C SER A 398 -11.41 16.55 -7.09
N ALA A 399 -11.67 15.26 -6.86
CA ALA A 399 -12.92 14.83 -6.21
C ALA A 399 -12.92 15.19 -4.72
N LEU A 400 -11.81 14.94 -4.01
CA LEU A 400 -11.68 15.24 -2.58
C LEU A 400 -11.77 16.74 -2.24
N LEU A 401 -11.41 17.63 -3.18
CA LEU A 401 -11.50 19.08 -2.99
C LEU A 401 -12.85 19.66 -3.44
N ASP A 402 -13.62 18.93 -4.25
CA ASP A 402 -14.93 19.35 -4.72
C ASP A 402 -16.00 18.99 -3.69
N ARG A 403 -16.50 20.01 -2.99
CA ARG A 403 -17.56 19.88 -1.98
C ARG A 403 -18.91 19.41 -2.55
N SER A 404 -19.06 19.40 -3.87
CA SER A 404 -20.24 18.85 -4.55
C SER A 404 -20.09 17.39 -4.97
N SER A 405 -18.92 16.79 -4.72
CA SER A 405 -18.66 15.36 -4.97
C SER A 405 -19.69 14.48 -4.26
N PRO A 406 -20.11 13.37 -4.88
CA PRO A 406 -21.00 12.42 -4.23
C PRO A 406 -20.30 11.76 -3.04
N ALA A 407 -21.10 11.29 -2.08
CA ALA A 407 -20.62 10.49 -0.96
C ALA A 407 -19.77 9.29 -1.42
N LEU A 408 -18.76 8.95 -0.62
CA LEU A 408 -17.86 7.83 -0.87
C LEU A 408 -18.66 6.53 -1.06
N ALA A 409 -18.19 5.71 -2.01
CA ALA A 409 -18.69 4.36 -2.19
C ALA A 409 -18.55 3.60 -0.86
N LYS A 410 -19.62 2.92 -0.44
CA LYS A 410 -19.64 2.22 0.84
C LYS A 410 -18.86 0.90 0.74
N PRO A 411 -17.90 0.64 1.64
CA PRO A 411 -17.20 -0.64 1.66
C PRO A 411 -18.10 -1.77 2.15
N GLU A 412 -17.94 -2.97 1.57
CA GLU A 412 -18.54 -4.21 2.08
C GLU A 412 -17.44 -5.19 2.48
N ILE A 413 -17.52 -5.75 3.69
CA ILE A 413 -16.68 -6.90 4.04
C ILE A 413 -17.33 -8.16 3.47
N CYS A 414 -16.62 -8.85 2.59
CA CYS A 414 -17.09 -10.05 1.92
C CYS A 414 -16.16 -11.23 2.16
N ARG A 415 -16.74 -12.39 2.48
CA ARG A 415 -16.03 -13.66 2.62
C ARG A 415 -16.19 -14.52 1.38
N TYR A 416 -15.06 -14.93 0.81
CA TYR A 416 -14.97 -15.93 -0.25
C TYR A 416 -14.45 -17.25 0.29
N GLU A 417 -14.97 -18.34 -0.26
CA GLU A 417 -14.51 -19.70 -0.01
C GLU A 417 -13.91 -20.30 -1.28
N LEU A 418 -12.70 -20.84 -1.15
CA LEU A 418 -12.04 -21.68 -2.16
C LEU A 418 -12.07 -23.12 -1.63
N ALA A 419 -13.00 -23.93 -2.15
CA ALA A 419 -13.25 -25.25 -1.59
C ALA A 419 -12.30 -26.33 -2.12
N ASN A 420 -11.79 -27.19 -1.23
CA ASN A 420 -10.97 -28.38 -1.55
C ASN A 420 -9.71 -28.08 -2.40
N VAL A 421 -8.85 -27.18 -1.94
CA VAL A 421 -7.69 -26.68 -2.70
C VAL A 421 -6.74 -27.78 -3.20
N GLN A 422 -6.40 -28.76 -2.37
CA GLN A 422 -5.50 -29.86 -2.75
C GLN A 422 -6.15 -30.82 -3.73
N ALA A 423 -7.46 -31.07 -3.62
CA ALA A 423 -8.18 -31.90 -4.58
C ALA A 423 -8.17 -31.24 -5.97
N GLU A 424 -8.40 -29.92 -6.03
CA GLU A 424 -8.29 -29.16 -7.28
C GLU A 424 -6.85 -29.13 -7.82
N ALA A 425 -5.85 -29.04 -6.94
CA ALA A 425 -4.45 -29.15 -7.35
C ALA A 425 -4.14 -30.51 -7.99
N GLN A 426 -4.61 -31.60 -7.38
CA GLN A 426 -4.43 -32.95 -7.92
C GLN A 426 -5.17 -33.13 -9.26
N ARG A 427 -6.38 -32.57 -9.38
CA ARG A 427 -7.14 -32.59 -10.64
C ARG A 427 -6.37 -31.90 -11.78
N LEU A 428 -5.78 -30.72 -11.51
CA LEU A 428 -4.98 -29.98 -12.49
C LEU A 428 -3.69 -30.70 -12.88
N GLU A 429 -3.02 -31.35 -11.93
CA GLU A 429 -1.83 -32.18 -12.20
C GLU A 429 -2.17 -33.37 -13.10
N ASN A 430 -3.25 -34.09 -12.80
CA ASN A 430 -3.73 -35.22 -13.60
C ASN A 430 -4.08 -34.79 -15.03
N TYR A 431 -4.77 -33.65 -15.19
CA TYR A 431 -5.11 -33.08 -16.49
C TYR A 431 -3.85 -32.72 -17.29
N SER A 432 -2.88 -32.06 -16.65
CA SER A 432 -1.61 -31.67 -17.28
C SER A 432 -0.81 -32.90 -17.73
N ALA A 433 -0.75 -33.95 -16.91
CA ALA A 433 -0.11 -35.22 -17.26
C ALA A 433 -0.80 -35.91 -18.45
N ALA A 434 -2.14 -35.93 -18.48
CA ALA A 434 -2.91 -36.48 -19.60
C ALA A 434 -2.65 -35.71 -20.91
N MET A 435 -2.58 -34.38 -20.85
CA MET A 435 -2.23 -33.52 -21.99
C MET A 435 -0.80 -33.72 -22.47
N ALA A 436 0.17 -33.90 -21.56
CA ALA A 436 1.57 -34.17 -21.92
C ALA A 436 1.70 -35.46 -22.76
N ASN A 437 0.88 -36.47 -22.45
CA ASN A 437 0.82 -37.78 -23.11
C ASN A 437 0.04 -37.81 -24.44
N THR A 438 -0.50 -36.68 -24.92
CA THR A 438 -1.12 -36.62 -26.26
C THR A 438 -0.08 -36.66 -27.39
N GLY A 439 -0.39 -37.42 -28.44
CA GLY A 439 0.52 -37.68 -29.56
C GLY A 439 0.86 -36.43 -30.39
N PRO A 440 1.97 -36.45 -31.15
CA PRO A 440 2.45 -35.28 -31.91
C PRO A 440 1.41 -34.72 -32.91
N VAL A 441 0.55 -35.59 -33.45
CA VAL A 441 -0.47 -35.24 -34.44
C VAL A 441 -1.59 -34.39 -33.83
N ASP A 442 -2.01 -34.69 -32.60
CA ASP A 442 -3.05 -33.92 -31.91
C ASP A 442 -2.53 -32.56 -31.43
N LYS A 443 -1.25 -32.47 -31.04
CA LYS A 443 -0.56 -31.20 -30.75
C LYS A 443 -0.51 -30.30 -31.98
N LEU A 444 -0.19 -30.86 -33.15
CA LEU A 444 -0.17 -30.12 -34.43
C LEU A 444 -1.58 -29.69 -34.86
N ARG A 445 -2.59 -30.55 -34.68
CA ARG A 445 -3.98 -30.23 -35.00
C ARG A 445 -4.55 -29.14 -34.09
N GLY A 446 -4.17 -29.13 -32.81
CA GLY A 446 -4.47 -28.06 -31.86
C GLY A 446 -3.81 -26.73 -32.23
N LEU A 447 -2.55 -26.77 -32.68
CA LEU A 447 -1.81 -25.58 -33.15
C LEU A 447 -2.42 -24.99 -34.42
N MET A 448 -2.77 -25.81 -35.41
CA MET A 448 -3.44 -25.39 -36.65
C MET A 448 -4.84 -24.80 -36.38
N ARG A 449 -5.56 -25.33 -35.41
CA ARG A 449 -6.86 -24.78 -34.97
C ARG A 449 -6.71 -23.44 -34.23
N ARG A 450 -5.60 -23.20 -33.53
CA ARG A 450 -5.27 -21.91 -32.88
C ARG A 450 -4.89 -20.84 -33.91
N MET A 451 -4.14 -21.21 -34.95
CA MET A 451 -3.79 -20.31 -36.06
C MET A 451 -5.01 -19.88 -36.88
N SER A 452 -6.04 -20.73 -36.99
CA SER A 452 -7.30 -20.40 -37.66
C SER A 452 -8.22 -19.45 -36.88
N ILE A 453 -7.98 -19.21 -35.59
CA ILE A 453 -8.84 -18.41 -34.70
C ILE A 453 -8.15 -17.08 -34.30
N GLY A 454 -6.99 -16.73 -34.87
CA GLY A 454 -6.37 -15.41 -34.67
C GLY A 454 -5.81 -15.15 -33.26
N GLN A 455 -5.56 -16.19 -32.45
CA GLN A 455 -4.83 -16.04 -31.19
C GLN A 455 -3.32 -16.12 -31.45
N SER A 456 -2.61 -15.00 -31.34
CA SER A 456 -1.16 -14.93 -31.43
C SER A 456 -0.51 -15.56 -30.19
N SER A 457 0.57 -16.31 -30.45
CA SER A 457 1.27 -17.15 -29.49
C SER A 457 2.26 -16.37 -28.62
N GLY A 458 1.90 -16.13 -27.35
CA GLY A 458 2.87 -15.98 -26.27
C GLY A 458 3.18 -17.36 -25.66
N HIS A 459 4.45 -17.65 -25.40
CA HIS A 459 4.89 -18.88 -24.74
C HIS A 459 4.17 -19.03 -23.38
N THR A 460 3.18 -19.92 -23.34
CA THR A 460 2.51 -20.32 -22.12
C THR A 460 3.40 -21.34 -21.43
N GLY A 461 4.06 -20.92 -20.35
CA GLY A 461 4.51 -21.87 -19.33
C GLY A 461 3.32 -22.70 -18.86
N SER A 462 3.60 -23.97 -18.55
CA SER A 462 2.70 -25.12 -18.33
C SER A 462 1.50 -24.97 -17.36
N TYR A 463 1.10 -23.78 -16.91
CA TYR A 463 0.07 -23.58 -15.90
C TYR A 463 -0.95 -22.47 -16.20
N ALA A 464 -0.88 -21.83 -17.37
CA ALA A 464 -1.94 -20.90 -17.79
C ALA A 464 -3.15 -21.70 -18.32
N VAL A 465 -4.26 -21.72 -17.58
CA VAL A 465 -5.52 -22.29 -18.04
C VAL A 465 -6.00 -21.49 -19.26
N PRO A 466 -6.13 -22.09 -20.46
CA PRO A 466 -6.60 -21.36 -21.63
C PRO A 466 -8.06 -20.93 -21.44
N GLU A 467 -8.37 -19.66 -21.74
CA GLU A 467 -9.70 -19.01 -21.62
C GLU A 467 -10.88 -19.80 -22.24
N LYS A 468 -10.61 -20.76 -23.14
CA LYS A 468 -11.66 -21.57 -23.79
C LYS A 468 -12.31 -22.64 -22.90
N ASN A 469 -11.78 -22.92 -21.70
CA ASN A 469 -12.36 -23.87 -20.74
C ASN A 469 -12.89 -23.17 -19.48
N SER A 470 -13.50 -21.99 -19.60
CA SER A 470 -14.02 -21.24 -18.46
C SER A 470 -15.02 -22.04 -17.59
N ASN A 471 -15.69 -23.07 -18.14
CA ASN A 471 -16.59 -23.95 -17.38
C ASN A 471 -15.87 -24.99 -16.48
N GLU A 472 -14.55 -25.13 -16.55
CA GLU A 472 -13.77 -26.11 -15.77
C GLU A 472 -12.97 -25.50 -14.61
N ILE A 473 -13.00 -24.16 -14.47
CA ILE A 473 -12.37 -23.45 -13.36
C ILE A 473 -13.35 -23.45 -12.18
N PRO A 474 -12.97 -23.98 -11.00
CA PRO A 474 -13.84 -23.98 -9.82
C PRO A 474 -14.18 -22.54 -9.39
N LEU A 475 -15.34 -22.40 -8.74
CA LEU A 475 -15.82 -21.11 -8.28
C LEU A 475 -15.20 -20.77 -6.91
N ALA A 476 -14.72 -19.54 -6.79
CA ALA A 476 -14.54 -18.88 -5.51
C ALA A 476 -15.93 -18.39 -5.08
N THR A 477 -16.50 -19.00 -4.05
CA THR A 477 -17.90 -18.76 -3.68
C THR A 477 -17.98 -17.62 -2.68
N ARG A 478 -18.70 -16.54 -3.01
CA ARG A 478 -19.05 -15.50 -2.04
C ARG A 478 -20.06 -16.08 -1.05
N ILE A 479 -19.62 -16.33 0.18
CA ILE A 479 -20.46 -16.94 1.22
C ILE A 479 -21.06 -15.91 2.19
N ARG A 480 -20.51 -14.70 2.23
CA ARG A 480 -21.03 -13.62 3.09
C ARG A 480 -20.73 -12.24 2.56
N SER A 481 -21.57 -11.28 2.96
CA SER A 481 -21.31 -9.86 2.84
C SER A 481 -21.98 -9.10 3.99
N THR A 482 -21.27 -8.12 4.53
CA THR A 482 -21.76 -7.21 5.57
C THR A 482 -21.28 -5.79 5.31
N PRO A 483 -21.98 -4.74 5.79
CA PRO A 483 -21.43 -3.39 5.79
C PRO A 483 -20.04 -3.35 6.41
N GLY A 484 -19.09 -2.77 5.70
CA GLY A 484 -17.67 -2.87 6.04
C GLY A 484 -17.07 -1.62 6.67
N VAL A 485 -15.77 -1.74 6.89
CA VAL A 485 -14.83 -0.64 7.14
C VAL A 485 -13.80 -0.61 6.02
N GLU A 486 -13.10 0.51 5.88
CA GLU A 486 -11.83 0.58 5.17
C GLU A 486 -10.64 0.58 6.14
N MET A 487 -9.45 0.38 5.57
CA MET A 487 -8.20 0.17 6.32
C MET A 487 -8.38 -0.85 7.45
N PRO A 488 -8.84 -2.08 7.10
CA PRO A 488 -9.14 -3.09 8.09
C PRO A 488 -7.87 -3.53 8.82
N ARG A 489 -7.94 -3.60 10.15
CA ARG A 489 -6.92 -4.13 11.05
C ARG A 489 -7.54 -5.22 11.91
N ILE A 490 -6.77 -6.26 12.14
CA ILE A 490 -7.15 -7.38 13.00
C ILE A 490 -6.15 -7.47 14.15
N ASN A 491 -6.45 -8.31 15.14
CA ASN A 491 -5.43 -8.74 16.08
C ASN A 491 -4.34 -9.51 15.30
N PRO A 492 -3.07 -9.03 15.29
CA PRO A 492 -2.01 -9.62 14.47
C PRO A 492 -1.70 -11.07 14.82
N ILE A 493 -2.02 -11.53 16.04
CA ILE A 493 -1.88 -12.93 16.47
C ILE A 493 -2.74 -13.87 15.61
N TYR A 494 -3.86 -13.36 15.09
CA TYR A 494 -4.83 -14.13 14.30
C TYR A 494 -4.64 -13.99 12.79
N ARG A 495 -3.55 -13.36 12.33
CA ARG A 495 -3.24 -13.28 10.90
C ARG A 495 -3.02 -14.68 10.33
N GLY A 496 -3.69 -15.00 9.22
CA GLY A 496 -3.62 -16.33 8.62
C GLY A 496 -4.50 -17.38 9.32
N LEU A 497 -5.18 -17.02 10.43
CA LEU A 497 -5.93 -17.92 11.29
C LEU A 497 -7.41 -17.51 11.38
N VAL A 498 -8.23 -18.45 11.86
CA VAL A 498 -9.66 -18.20 12.14
C VAL A 498 -9.77 -17.09 13.19
N TYR A 499 -10.58 -16.07 12.91
CA TYR A 499 -10.67 -14.85 13.70
C TYR A 499 -12.13 -14.33 13.72
N LYS A 500 -12.43 -13.41 14.63
CA LYS A 500 -13.79 -12.92 14.91
C LYS A 500 -13.95 -11.43 14.68
N TYR A 501 -12.90 -10.62 14.84
CA TYR A 501 -13.00 -9.18 14.88
C TYR A 501 -12.08 -8.48 13.89
N THR A 502 -12.57 -7.36 13.38
CA THR A 502 -11.79 -6.40 12.60
C THR A 502 -12.17 -4.99 13.01
N TRP A 503 -11.19 -4.10 12.95
CA TRP A 503 -11.32 -2.68 13.23
C TRP A 503 -10.95 -1.89 11.99
N GLY A 504 -11.55 -0.73 11.78
CA GLY A 504 -11.19 0.12 10.66
C GLY A 504 -11.98 1.41 10.65
N VAL A 505 -11.71 2.25 9.66
CA VAL A 505 -12.44 3.51 9.48
C VAL A 505 -13.72 3.28 8.70
N GLY A 506 -14.76 4.04 9.00
CA GLY A 506 -16.05 3.89 8.35
C GLY A 506 -16.77 5.22 8.17
N LEU A 507 -17.93 5.13 7.52
CA LEU A 507 -18.89 6.21 7.38
C LEU A 507 -19.99 6.07 8.44
N LEU A 508 -20.30 7.14 9.16
CA LEU A 508 -21.42 7.19 10.10
C LEU A 508 -22.76 7.09 9.37
N GLU A 509 -23.70 6.39 10.00
CA GLU A 509 -25.07 6.34 9.50
C GLU A 509 -25.71 7.72 9.67
N GLY A 510 -26.26 8.26 8.57
CA GLY A 510 -26.84 9.61 8.55
C GLY A 510 -25.80 10.75 8.53
N GLY A 511 -24.50 10.45 8.45
CA GLY A 511 -23.45 11.44 8.22
C GLY A 511 -23.43 11.98 6.77
N SER A 512 -22.52 12.92 6.50
CA SER A 512 -22.30 13.49 5.15
C SER A 512 -21.90 12.43 4.12
N GLY A 513 -21.10 11.45 4.55
CA GLY A 513 -20.55 10.41 3.68
C GLY A 513 -19.42 10.89 2.76
N ASP A 514 -18.93 12.12 2.95
CA ASP A 514 -17.88 12.75 2.13
C ASP A 514 -16.46 12.25 2.48
N MET A 515 -16.25 11.85 3.73
CA MET A 515 -15.00 11.27 4.23
C MET A 515 -15.28 10.31 5.39
N TYR A 516 -14.33 9.40 5.68
CA TYR A 516 -14.41 8.52 6.85
C TYR A 516 -14.38 9.33 8.15
N ASP A 517 -15.42 9.16 8.97
CA ASP A 517 -15.75 10.01 10.13
C ASP A 517 -15.99 9.19 11.42
N CYS A 518 -15.71 7.88 11.39
CA CYS A 518 -15.77 7.03 12.56
C CYS A 518 -14.78 5.86 12.51
N ILE A 519 -14.49 5.29 13.68
CA ILE A 519 -13.82 4.00 13.84
C ILE A 519 -14.88 2.97 14.19
N LYS A 520 -14.87 1.82 13.53
CA LYS A 520 -15.78 0.71 13.84
C LYS A 520 -15.01 -0.54 14.19
N LYS A 521 -15.57 -1.30 15.14
CA LYS A 521 -15.26 -2.69 15.38
C LYS A 521 -16.39 -3.54 14.84
N LEU A 522 -16.06 -4.52 14.02
CA LEU A 522 -17.00 -5.43 13.38
C LEU A 522 -16.73 -6.86 13.82
N HIS A 523 -17.80 -7.61 14.09
CA HIS A 523 -17.71 -9.07 14.14
C HIS A 523 -17.79 -9.60 12.71
N VAL A 524 -16.79 -10.33 12.23
CA VAL A 524 -16.65 -10.70 10.80
C VAL A 524 -17.70 -11.70 10.32
N GLU A 525 -18.28 -12.45 11.25
CA GLU A 525 -19.47 -13.27 10.98
C GLU A 525 -20.78 -12.44 10.91
N GLY A 526 -20.78 -11.15 11.23
CA GLY A 526 -22.01 -10.34 11.26
C GLY A 526 -23.02 -10.78 12.33
N HIS A 527 -22.56 -11.50 13.37
CA HIS A 527 -23.41 -11.96 14.47
C HIS A 527 -23.74 -10.87 15.50
N ALA A 528 -23.08 -9.71 15.39
CA ALA A 528 -23.21 -8.61 16.32
C ALA A 528 -23.23 -7.27 15.57
N GLU A 529 -23.95 -6.30 16.13
CA GLU A 529 -23.95 -4.93 15.64
C GLU A 529 -22.55 -4.30 15.76
N PRO A 530 -22.17 -3.41 14.84
CA PRO A 530 -20.93 -2.65 14.93
C PRO A 530 -20.85 -1.85 16.24
N ILE A 531 -19.68 -1.87 16.87
CA ILE A 531 -19.34 -0.89 17.92
C ILE A 531 -18.65 0.27 17.22
N VAL A 532 -19.07 1.50 17.51
CA VAL A 532 -18.66 2.70 16.77
C VAL A 532 -18.13 3.75 17.74
N TRP A 533 -16.93 4.26 17.47
CA TRP A 533 -16.44 5.51 18.03
C TRP A 533 -16.57 6.61 16.99
N SER A 534 -17.09 7.76 17.40
CA SER A 534 -17.07 8.98 16.61
C SER A 534 -17.09 10.23 17.49
N GLN A 535 -16.63 11.33 16.90
CA GLN A 535 -16.75 12.66 17.46
C GLN A 535 -17.14 13.61 16.33
N LYS A 536 -18.00 14.58 16.62
CA LYS A 536 -18.47 15.55 15.61
C LYS A 536 -17.27 16.25 14.95
N ASN A 537 -17.32 16.41 13.63
CA ASN A 537 -16.29 17.07 12.83
C ASN A 537 -14.87 16.45 12.97
N CYS A 538 -14.79 15.19 13.39
CA CYS A 538 -13.53 14.47 13.55
C CYS A 538 -13.41 13.35 12.53
N TYR A 539 -12.21 13.22 11.97
CA TYR A 539 -11.90 12.31 10.87
C TYR A 539 -10.70 11.44 11.28
N PRO A 540 -10.92 10.15 11.63
CA PRO A 540 -9.85 9.25 12.01
C PRO A 540 -9.08 8.75 10.77
N SER A 541 -7.76 8.56 10.94
CA SER A 541 -6.94 7.74 10.03
C SER A 541 -6.99 6.27 10.49
N GLU A 542 -6.08 5.43 10.00
CA GLU A 542 -6.02 3.99 10.34
C GLU A 542 -6.24 3.70 11.83
N ALA A 543 -7.05 2.68 12.11
CA ALA A 543 -7.37 2.20 13.45
C ALA A 543 -6.52 0.97 13.79
N LEU A 544 -5.31 1.20 14.30
CA LEU A 544 -4.33 0.16 14.56
C LEU A 544 -4.61 -0.60 15.86
N PHE A 545 -4.92 -1.89 15.77
CA PHE A 545 -4.99 -2.76 16.96
C PHE A 545 -3.59 -3.08 17.51
N VAL A 546 -3.43 -3.00 18.83
CA VAL A 546 -2.22 -3.38 19.59
C VAL A 546 -2.62 -4.33 20.72
N PRO A 547 -2.18 -5.61 20.71
CA PRO A 547 -2.44 -6.54 21.80
C PRO A 547 -1.58 -6.24 23.04
N PRO A 548 -2.01 -6.67 24.24
CA PRO A 548 -1.11 -6.75 25.38
C PRO A 548 0.02 -7.76 25.13
N PRO A 549 1.16 -7.65 25.83
CA PRO A 549 2.30 -8.55 25.65
C PRO A 549 2.00 -9.99 26.12
N VAL A 550 1.08 -10.15 27.07
CA VAL A 550 0.63 -11.46 27.55
C VAL A 550 -0.78 -11.68 27.03
N PHE A 551 -0.94 -12.71 26.20
CA PHE A 551 -2.22 -13.03 25.57
C PHE A 551 -3.13 -13.83 26.51
N ASP A 552 -4.35 -13.33 26.78
CA ASP A 552 -5.29 -13.94 27.74
C ASP A 552 -6.40 -14.81 27.12
N GLN A 553 -6.32 -15.12 25.82
CA GLN A 553 -7.31 -15.83 24.98
C GLN A 553 -8.42 -14.97 24.36
N ASN A 554 -8.60 -13.71 24.76
CA ASN A 554 -9.59 -12.83 24.14
C ASN A 554 -9.00 -12.10 22.92
N GLU A 555 -9.58 -12.34 21.75
CA GLU A 555 -9.10 -11.75 20.48
C GLU A 555 -9.14 -10.21 20.47
N ASP A 556 -10.10 -9.62 21.19
CA ASP A 556 -10.32 -8.17 21.29
C ASP A 556 -9.77 -7.54 22.57
N GLU A 557 -8.91 -8.24 23.32
CA GLU A 557 -8.15 -7.64 24.41
C GLU A 557 -6.96 -6.84 23.86
N GLY A 558 -6.93 -5.55 24.16
CA GLY A 558 -5.89 -4.64 23.70
C GLY A 558 -6.41 -3.22 23.54
N VAL A 559 -5.68 -2.43 22.75
CA VAL A 559 -6.09 -1.08 22.39
C VAL A 559 -6.15 -0.89 20.88
N VAL A 560 -6.93 0.10 20.45
CA VAL A 560 -6.92 0.63 19.09
C VAL A 560 -6.35 2.03 19.13
N ILE A 561 -5.33 2.29 18.32
CA ILE A 561 -4.64 3.57 18.21
C ILE A 561 -4.96 4.20 16.86
N SER A 562 -5.31 5.49 16.85
CA SER A 562 -5.58 6.23 15.61
C SER A 562 -5.17 7.69 15.74
N VAL A 563 -4.66 8.28 14.65
CA VAL A 563 -4.50 9.74 14.53
C VAL A 563 -5.79 10.31 13.99
N VAL A 564 -6.37 11.28 14.70
CA VAL A 564 -7.65 11.91 14.37
C VAL A 564 -7.43 13.37 14.05
N TYR A 565 -8.02 13.84 12.95
CA TYR A 565 -8.11 15.27 12.63
C TYR A 565 -9.43 15.84 13.16
N ASP A 566 -9.36 16.85 14.02
CA ASP A 566 -10.48 17.64 14.50
C ASP A 566 -10.57 18.92 13.64
N ALA A 567 -11.58 18.98 12.77
CA ALA A 567 -11.75 20.10 11.85
C ALA A 567 -12.31 21.36 12.54
N GLU A 568 -13.03 21.20 13.65
CA GLU A 568 -13.62 22.32 14.40
C GLU A 568 -12.53 23.04 15.21
N ALA A 569 -11.66 22.28 15.89
CA ALA A 569 -10.52 22.83 16.58
C ALA A 569 -9.29 23.05 15.68
N ASN A 570 -9.35 22.57 14.43
CA ASN A 570 -8.28 22.64 13.43
C ASN A 570 -6.94 22.11 13.96
N GLN A 571 -6.96 20.94 14.57
CA GLN A 571 -5.82 20.27 15.18
C GLN A 571 -5.92 18.76 14.99
N SER A 572 -4.80 18.05 15.07
CA SER A 572 -4.80 16.59 15.13
C SER A 572 -4.52 16.12 16.55
N PHE A 573 -5.00 14.93 16.92
CA PHE A 573 -4.67 14.27 18.17
C PHE A 573 -4.44 12.77 17.95
N ILE A 574 -3.57 12.16 18.76
CA ILE A 574 -3.46 10.70 18.86
C ILE A 574 -4.51 10.20 19.85
N LEU A 575 -5.26 9.18 19.47
CA LEU A 575 -6.37 8.58 20.22
C LEU A 575 -6.03 7.14 20.57
N VAL A 576 -6.31 6.74 21.82
CA VAL A 576 -6.18 5.36 22.31
C VAL A 576 -7.55 4.92 22.84
N LEU A 577 -8.10 3.89 22.21
CA LEU A 577 -9.39 3.29 22.55
C LEU A 577 -9.18 1.89 23.13
N ASP A 578 -10.06 1.48 24.04
CA ASP A 578 -10.21 0.08 24.40
C ASP A 578 -10.69 -0.71 23.18
N ALA A 579 -9.98 -1.77 22.79
CA ALA A 579 -10.34 -2.51 21.58
C ALA A 579 -11.66 -3.29 21.73
N LYS A 580 -12.14 -3.52 22.96
CA LYS A 580 -13.35 -4.28 23.23
C LYS A 580 -14.62 -3.48 22.94
N ASP A 581 -14.69 -2.26 23.46
CA ASP A 581 -15.90 -1.43 23.44
C ASP A 581 -15.70 -0.05 22.79
N LEU A 582 -14.49 0.24 22.29
CA LEU A 582 -14.09 1.52 21.72
C LEU A 582 -14.28 2.71 22.68
N SER A 583 -14.32 2.47 23.99
CA SER A 583 -14.25 3.52 24.99
C SER A 583 -12.87 4.17 24.96
N GLU A 584 -12.85 5.49 25.11
CA GLU A 584 -11.59 6.23 25.13
C GLU A 584 -10.81 5.98 26.42
N LYS A 585 -9.55 5.55 26.27
CA LYS A 585 -8.60 5.42 27.38
C LYS A 585 -7.77 6.68 27.54
N ALA A 586 -7.25 7.20 26.44
CA ALA A 586 -6.42 8.39 26.43
C ALA A 586 -6.44 9.10 25.08
N ARG A 587 -6.09 10.39 25.09
CA ARG A 587 -5.74 11.15 23.89
C ARG A 587 -4.65 12.18 24.18
N ALA A 588 -3.91 12.59 23.16
CA ALA A 588 -2.96 13.69 23.26
C ALA A 588 -2.96 14.54 21.97
N VAL A 589 -3.05 15.86 22.13
CA VAL A 589 -3.08 16.81 21.01
C VAL A 589 -1.69 16.92 20.39
N LEU A 590 -1.61 16.98 19.06
CA LEU A 590 -0.36 17.12 18.31
C LEU A 590 0.01 18.59 18.11
N PRO A 591 1.31 18.92 18.07
CA PRO A 591 1.77 20.29 17.88
C PRO A 591 1.43 20.85 16.49
N GLU A 592 1.32 19.97 15.49
CA GLU A 592 0.98 20.31 14.11
C GLU A 592 -0.13 19.38 13.60
N ILE A 593 -0.87 19.85 12.59
CA ILE A 593 -1.85 19.01 11.90
C ILE A 593 -1.12 17.89 11.15
N VAL A 594 -1.48 16.65 11.47
CA VAL A 594 -1.13 15.47 10.68
C VAL A 594 -2.26 15.24 9.68
N PRO A 595 -2.00 15.40 8.36
CA PRO A 595 -3.01 15.19 7.34
C PRO A 595 -3.60 13.78 7.38
N LEU A 596 -4.87 13.68 6.98
CA LEU A 596 -5.57 12.39 6.90
C LEU A 596 -4.81 11.42 6.03
N SER A 597 -4.69 10.20 6.51
CA SER A 597 -3.94 9.15 5.85
C SER A 597 -4.81 7.96 5.45
N PHE A 598 -4.50 7.42 4.28
CA PHE A 598 -5.01 6.14 3.77
C PHE A 598 -3.85 5.15 3.53
N THR A 599 -2.90 5.15 4.46
CA THR A 599 -1.71 4.30 4.40
C THR A 599 -1.53 3.60 5.73
N ASN A 600 -0.89 2.42 5.68
CA ASN A 600 -0.71 1.61 6.87
C ASN A 600 0.44 2.12 7.74
N GLY A 601 0.22 2.08 9.04
CA GLY A 601 1.23 2.17 10.08
C GLY A 601 1.54 0.81 10.72
N CYS A 602 2.45 0.86 11.68
CA CYS A 602 2.82 -0.27 12.52
C CYS A 602 3.04 0.17 13.97
N PHE A 603 3.07 -0.82 14.86
CA PHE A 603 3.48 -0.66 16.25
C PHE A 603 4.63 -1.63 16.49
N ALA A 604 5.77 -1.10 16.92
CA ALA A 604 6.94 -1.87 17.31
C ALA A 604 7.07 -1.80 18.83
N LEU A 605 7.16 -2.97 19.48
CA LEU A 605 7.55 -3.03 20.88
C LEU A 605 9.01 -2.60 20.96
N GLY A 606 9.35 -1.69 21.88
CA GLY A 606 10.71 -1.15 22.00
C GLY A 606 11.31 -1.43 23.37
N ASP A 607 12.64 -1.59 23.41
CA ASP A 607 13.44 -1.44 24.62
C ASP A 607 13.48 0.06 25.02
N ILE A 608 12.55 0.46 25.91
CA ILE A 608 12.36 1.85 26.39
C ILE A 608 13.68 2.49 26.85
N SER A 609 14.57 1.67 27.42
CA SER A 609 15.87 2.08 27.96
C SER A 609 16.65 2.92 26.96
N ARG A 610 16.61 2.54 25.68
CA ARG A 610 17.35 3.19 24.59
C ARG A 610 16.67 4.47 24.10
N GLY A 611 15.35 4.48 23.96
CA GLY A 611 14.59 5.67 23.57
C GLY A 611 14.63 6.78 24.63
N MET A 612 14.54 6.40 25.91
CA MET A 612 14.71 7.33 27.03
C MET A 612 16.15 7.80 27.23
N GLN A 613 17.15 6.93 27.01
CA GLN A 613 18.57 7.35 27.01
C GLN A 613 18.88 8.38 25.93
N ILE A 614 18.25 8.28 24.74
CA ILE A 614 18.43 9.29 23.69
C ILE A 614 17.78 10.62 24.10
N ALA A 615 16.53 10.59 24.56
CA ALA A 615 15.85 11.79 25.08
C ALA A 615 16.60 12.45 26.25
N ALA A 616 17.24 11.65 27.11
CA ALA A 616 18.10 12.11 28.18
C ALA A 616 19.47 12.64 27.67
N SER A 617 20.09 11.96 26.69
CA SER A 617 21.38 12.35 26.10
C SER A 617 21.31 13.64 25.28
N GLU A 618 20.13 13.97 24.77
CA GLU A 618 19.83 15.23 24.09
C GLU A 618 19.31 16.33 25.06
N GLY A 619 19.25 16.04 26.36
CA GLY A 619 19.01 17.02 27.43
C GLY A 619 17.54 17.33 27.73
N TYR A 620 16.61 16.44 27.39
CA TYR A 620 15.16 16.72 27.47
C TYR A 620 14.41 16.04 28.64
N VAL A 621 15.13 15.31 29.49
CA VAL A 621 14.64 14.83 30.79
C VAL A 621 15.64 15.30 31.84
N SER A 622 15.21 16.16 32.76
CA SER A 622 16.04 16.51 33.93
C SER A 622 16.08 15.30 34.86
N ASP A 623 17.30 14.84 35.17
CA ASP A 623 17.56 13.98 36.33
C ASP A 623 17.25 14.80 37.60
N GLU A 624 15.97 14.90 37.97
CA GLU A 624 15.62 15.18 39.35
C GLU A 624 15.54 13.83 40.06
N GLU A 625 16.64 13.47 40.73
CA GLU A 625 16.62 12.43 41.76
C GLU A 625 15.51 12.77 42.78
N PRO A 626 14.72 11.78 43.23
CA PRO A 626 13.82 12.03 44.34
C PRO A 626 14.66 12.37 45.58
N GLU A 627 14.49 13.57 46.11
CA GLU A 627 14.96 13.89 47.46
C GLU A 627 14.27 12.93 48.44
N ASP A 628 15.07 12.12 49.13
CA ASP A 628 14.64 11.33 50.28
C ASP A 628 14.12 12.26 51.38
N ASP A 629 12.83 12.15 51.71
CA ASP A 629 12.24 12.55 53.00
C ASP A 629 11.14 11.56 53.42
#